data_AF-A0A968TGZ9-F1
#
_entry.id   AF-A0A968TGZ9-F1
#
_cell.length_a   1.000
_cell.length_b   1.000
_cell.length_c   1.000
_cell.angle_alpha   90.00
_cell.angle_beta   90.00
_cell.angle_gamma   90.00
#
_symmetry.space_group_name_H-M   'P 1'
#
loop_
_entity.id
_entity.type
_entity.pdbx_description
1 polymer ?
#
loop_
_entity_poly.entity_id
_entity_poly.type
_entity_poly.pdbx_seq_one_letter_code
_entity_poly.pdbx_strand_id
1 'polypeptide(L)' 'MSCSLILLLLLSPVYLLIAILIKLDSPGPIFFRQERIGLHNQSFQIWKFRNNWL' A
#
# COMPACT_ATOMS: atom_id res chain seq x y z
N MET A 1 31.12 10.43 5.20
CA MET A 1 30.26 9.46 4.48
C MET A 1 30.04 8.15 5.25
N SER A 2 30.90 7.80 6.21
CA SER A 2 30.79 6.51 6.94
C SER A 2 29.73 6.47 8.05
N CYS A 3 29.40 7.61 8.68
CA CYS A 3 28.42 7.66 9.78
C CYS A 3 27.01 7.25 9.35
N SER A 4 26.63 7.54 8.10
CA SER A 4 25.32 7.21 7.55
C SER A 4 25.12 5.70 7.40
N LEU A 5 26.18 4.95 7.09
CA LEU A 5 26.11 3.50 6.91
C LEU A 5 25.85 2.77 8.23
N ILE A 6 26.50 3.24 9.30
CA ILE A 6 26.36 2.70 10.66
C ILE A 6 24.92 2.91 11.16
N LEU A 7 24.37 4.11 10.93
CA LEU A 7 23.00 4.43 11.31
C LEU A 7 21.98 3.58 10.56
N LEU A 8 22.19 3.37 9.26
CA LEU A 8 21.35 2.49 8.44
C LEU A 8 21.38 1.04 8.93
N LEU A 9 22.53 0.51 9.31
CA LEU A 9 22.65 -0.84 9.88
C LEU A 9 21.91 -0.97 11.21
N LEU A 10 22.06 0.01 12.11
CA LEU A 10 21.34 0.07 13.39
C LEU A 10 19.82 0.18 13.23
N LEU A 11 19.36 0.94 12.24
CA LEU A 11 17.93 1.14 11.97
C LEU A 11 17.32 0.03 11.09
N SER A 12 18.13 -0.79 10.43
CA SER A 12 17.66 -1.87 9.56
C SER A 12 16.64 -2.84 10.19
N PRO A 13 16.80 -3.32 11.45
CA PRO A 13 15.79 -4.18 12.07
C PRO A 13 14.46 -3.44 12.30
N VAL A 14 14.50 -2.14 12.61
CA VAL A 14 13.30 -1.32 12.82
C VAL A 14 12.52 -1.17 11.51
N TYR A 15 13.20 -0.88 10.40
CA TYR A 15 12.57 -0.80 9.09
C TYR A 15 12.00 -2.13 8.62
N LEU A 16 12.69 -3.25 8.90
CA LEU A 16 12.16 -4.59 8.61
C LEU A 16 10.88 -4.88 9.39
N LEU A 17 10.84 -4.52 10.67
CA LEU A 17 9.68 -4.74 11.53
C LEU A 17 8.48 -3.91 11.05
N ILE A 18 8.70 -2.64 10.69
CA ILE A 18 7.68 -1.77 10.09
C ILE A 18 7.17 -2.35 8.75
N ALA A 19 8.07 -2.83 7.89
CA ALA A 19 7.67 -3.42 6.61
C ALA A 19 6.81 -4.68 6.79
N ILE A 20 7.14 -5.53 7.78
CA ILE A 20 6.34 -6.71 8.13
C ILE A 20 4.97 -6.27 8.66
N LEU A 21 4.91 -5.29 9.56
CA LEU A 21 3.65 -4.77 10.10
C LEU A 21 2.74 -4.22 9.00
N ILE A 22 3.27 -3.39 8.09
CA ILE A 22 2.50 -2.86 6.94
C ILE A 22 1.98 -3.99 6.05
N LYS A 23 2.81 -5.01 5.81
CA LYS A 23 2.43 -6.16 4.97
C LYS A 23 1.35 -7.01 5.64
N LEU A 24 1.38 -7.15 6.97
CA LEU A 24 0.35 -7.86 7.75
C LEU A 24 -0.95 -7.05 7.86
N ASP A 25 -0.85 -5.73 8.00
CA ASP A 25 -2.00 -4.84 8.16
C ASP A 25 -2.83 -4.73 6.86
N SER A 26 -2.18 -4.80 5.70
CA SER A 26 -2.89 -4.73 4.41
C SER A 26 -2.27 -5.59 3.31
N PRO A 27 -2.40 -6.93 3.36
CA PRO A 27 -1.99 -7.82 2.25
C PRO A 27 -2.97 -7.77 1.06
N GLY A 28 -3.82 -6.74 0.98
CA GLY A 28 -4.84 -6.60 -0.06
C GLY A 28 -4.38 -5.72 -1.22
N PRO A 29 -4.89 -5.95 -2.45
CA PRO A 29 -4.57 -5.13 -3.60
C PRO A 29 -4.90 -3.65 -3.34
N ILE A 30 -3.93 -2.79 -3.64
CA ILE A 30 -4.02 -1.33 -3.52
C ILE A 30 -5.14 -0.76 -4.39
N PHE A 31 -5.58 -1.49 -5.42
CA PHE A 31 -6.67 -1.07 -6.29
C PHE A 31 -7.91 -1.92 -6.06
N PHE A 32 -8.99 -1.28 -5.62
CA PHE A 32 -10.32 -1.87 -5.64
C PHE A 32 -11.00 -1.55 -6.97
N ARG A 33 -11.64 -2.56 -7.57
CA ARG A 33 -12.40 -2.43 -8.80
C ARG A 33 -13.87 -2.24 -8.44
N GLN A 34 -14.38 -1.02 -8.63
CA GLN A 34 -15.79 -0.70 -8.38
C GLN A 34 -16.54 -0.66 -9.72
N GLU A 35 -17.51 -1.56 -9.88
CA GLU A 35 -18.44 -1.53 -11.02
C GLU A 35 -19.48 -0.43 -10.82
N ARG A 36 -19.63 0.42 -11.84
CA ARG A 36 -20.72 1.39 -11.92
C ARG A 36 -21.41 1.28 -13.27
N ILE A 37 -22.74 1.39 -13.24
CA ILE A 37 -23.57 1.42 -14.43
C ILE A 37 -23.46 2.83 -15.03
N GLY A 38 -22.98 2.91 -16.27
CA GLY A 38 -22.85 4.14 -17.04
C GLY A 38 -24.04 4.42 -17.94
N LEU A 39 -23.88 5.45 -18.78
CA LEU A 39 -24.88 5.84 -19.76
C LEU A 39 -25.14 4.67 -20.76
N HIS A 40 -26.40 4.41 -21.11
CA HIS A 40 -26.82 3.26 -21.93
C HIS A 40 -26.58 1.87 -21.33
N ASN A 41 -26.59 1.74 -20.00
CA ASN A 41 -26.39 0.47 -19.29
C ASN A 41 -25.03 -0.19 -19.58
N GLN A 42 -24.06 0.59 -20.04
CA GLN A 42 -22.70 0.12 -20.22
C GLN A 42 -21.98 0.17 -18.87
N SER A 43 -21.65 -1.01 -18.33
CA SER A 43 -20.84 -1.13 -17.12
C SER A 43 -19.42 -0.66 -17.40
N PHE A 44 -18.95 0.32 -16.64
CA PHE A 44 -17.56 0.74 -16.68
C PHE A 44 -16.89 0.49 -15.33
N GLN A 45 -15.64 0.06 -15.41
CA GLN A 45 -14.83 -0.33 -14.26
C GLN A 45 -14.03 0.89 -13.80
N ILE A 46 -14.25 1.33 -12.55
CA ILE A 46 -13.43 2.39 -11.96
C ILE A 46 -12.39 1.71 -11.06
N TRP A 47 -11.12 1.97 -11.36
CA TRP A 47 -10.01 1.63 -10.48
C TRP A 47 -9.87 2.72 -9.43
N LYS A 48 -10.16 2.39 -8.17
CA LYS A 48 -9.94 3.29 -7.03
C LYS A 48 -8.79 2.80 -6.19
N PHE A 49 -7.97 3.73 -5.72
CA PHE A 49 -6.99 3.46 -4.69
C PHE A 49 -7.74 3.07 -3.41
N ARG A 50 -7.39 1.93 -2.83
CA ARG A 50 -7.82 1.49 -1.51
C ARG A 50 -7.25 2.49 -0.52
N ASN A 51 -8.09 3.43 -0.14
CA ASN A 51 -7.73 4.41 0.86
C ASN A 51 -7.91 3.71 2.21
N ASN A 52 -6.81 3.26 2.82
CA ASN A 52 -6.84 2.87 4.23
C ASN A 52 -6.95 4.17 5.04
N TRP A 53 -8.17 4.66 5.23
CA TRP A 53 -8.48 5.51 6.38
C TRP A 53 -9.15 4.59 7.38
N LEU A 54 -8.60 4.57 8.60
CA LEU A 54 -9.01 3.79 9.78
C LEU A 54 -10.43 3.21 9.72
#